data_AF-A0A1H9C0P1-F1
#
_entry.id   AF-A0A1H9C0P1-F1
#
_cell.length_a   1.000
_cell.length_b   1.000
_cell.length_c   1.000
_cell.angle_alpha   90.00
_cell.angle_beta   90.00
_cell.angle_gamma   90.00
#
_symmetry.space_group_name_H-M   'P 1'
#
loop_
_entity.id
_entity.type
_entity.pdbx_description
1 polymer ?
#
loop_
_entity_poly.entity_id
_entity_poly.type
_entity_poly.pdbx_seq_one_letter_code
_entity_poly.pdbx_strand_id
1 'polypeptide(L)'
;MKKLNEIPKSKIVKPKILYYGTPVVLLTTLNEDETVNISPISSSWGLGDYIVLGLGAGGKAIENLQRHPECVINLPNPSLWEMLKD
;
A
#
# COMPACT_ATOMS: atom_id res chain seq x y z
N MET A 1 35.27 23.23 -27.78
CA MET A 1 33.99 23.51 -27.09
C MET A 1 33.22 22.19 -26.98
N LYS A 2 33.02 21.67 -25.75
CA LYS A 2 32.26 20.43 -25.51
C LYS A 2 30.76 20.74 -25.66
N LYS A 3 30.04 19.92 -26.44
CA LYS A 3 28.59 20.01 -26.65
C LYS A 3 27.86 19.90 -25.31
N LEU A 4 26.91 20.80 -25.07
CA LEU A 4 26.02 20.77 -23.91
C LEU A 4 25.20 19.46 -23.92
N ASN A 5 25.18 18.78 -22.78
CA ASN A 5 24.48 17.52 -22.55
C ASN A 5 22.99 17.64 -22.88
N GLU A 6 22.45 16.66 -23.60
CA GLU A 6 21.01 16.51 -23.84
C GLU A 6 20.28 16.36 -22.48
N ILE A 7 19.36 17.29 -22.20
CA ILE A 7 18.51 17.21 -21.01
C ILE A 7 17.52 16.06 -21.25
N PRO A 8 17.39 15.08 -20.33
CA PRO A 8 16.44 13.99 -20.51
C PRO A 8 15.02 14.56 -20.71
N LYS A 9 14.27 14.02 -21.67
CA LYS A 9 12.86 14.36 -21.91
C LYS A 9 12.01 13.97 -20.70
N SER A 10 12.00 14.81 -19.65
CA SER A 10 11.12 14.65 -18.50
C SER A 10 9.83 15.44 -18.71
N LYS A 11 8.69 14.87 -18.29
CA LYS A 11 7.40 15.57 -18.26
C LYS A 11 7.04 15.88 -16.81
N ILE A 12 6.70 17.15 -16.54
CA ILE A 12 6.20 17.57 -15.23
C ILE A 12 4.78 17.01 -15.06
N VAL A 13 4.53 16.31 -13.96
CA VAL A 13 3.19 15.87 -13.54
C VAL A 13 2.80 16.59 -12.25
N LYS A 14 1.51 16.89 -12.09
CA LYS A 14 0.93 17.47 -10.86
C LYS A 14 -0.13 16.51 -10.31
N PRO A 15 0.26 15.43 -9.62
CA PRO A 15 -0.70 14.52 -9.03
C PRO A 15 -1.47 15.22 -7.89
N LYS A 16 -2.72 14.82 -7.65
CA LYS A 16 -3.49 15.33 -6.50
C LYS A 16 -2.88 14.90 -5.16
N ILE A 17 -2.20 13.75 -5.15
CA ILE A 17 -1.44 13.23 -4.01
C ILE A 17 -0.21 12.50 -4.55
N LEU A 18 0.98 12.74 -3.97
CA LEU A 18 2.22 12.04 -4.30
C LEU A 18 2.66 11.25 -3.06
N TYR A 19 2.50 9.92 -3.10
CA TYR A 19 3.08 9.01 -2.11
C TYR A 19 4.34 8.37 -2.70
N TYR A 20 5.49 8.98 -2.43
CA TYR A 20 6.77 8.40 -2.80
C TYR A 20 7.40 7.75 -1.56
N GLY A 21 7.69 6.45 -1.65
CA GLY A 21 8.47 5.74 -0.63
C GLY A 21 7.68 5.10 0.52
N THR A 22 6.35 5.01 0.47
CA THR A 22 5.60 4.27 1.49
C THR A 22 5.77 2.76 1.31
N PRO A 23 6.09 1.98 2.35
CA PRO A 23 6.14 0.54 2.25
C PRO A 23 4.76 -0.01 1.87
N VAL A 24 4.73 -0.99 0.97
CA VAL A 24 3.53 -1.81 0.77
C VAL A 24 3.44 -2.77 1.95
N VAL A 25 2.34 -2.73 2.68
CA VAL A 25 2.05 -3.68 3.75
C VAL A 25 1.00 -4.67 3.28
N LEU A 26 1.08 -5.91 3.76
CA LEU A 26 0.06 -6.93 3.50
C LEU A 26 -0.86 -7.01 4.70
N LEU A 27 -2.08 -6.51 4.52
CA LEU A 27 -3.11 -6.54 5.53
C LEU A 27 -3.84 -7.89 5.47
N THR A 28 -3.79 -8.63 6.56
CA THR A 28 -4.46 -9.91 6.70
C THR A 28 -5.73 -9.74 7.52
N THR A 29 -6.85 -10.22 6.99
CA THR A 29 -8.20 -10.17 7.61
C THR A 29 -8.87 -11.54 7.46
N LEU A 30 -9.91 -11.81 8.26
CA LEU A 30 -10.68 -13.05 8.17
C LEU A 30 -11.98 -12.84 7.38
N ASN A 31 -12.25 -13.72 6.42
CA ASN A 31 -13.54 -13.82 5.72
C ASN A 31 -14.63 -14.40 6.62
N GLU A 32 -15.88 -14.46 6.13
CA GLU A 32 -17.01 -15.03 6.89
C GLU A 32 -16.80 -16.50 7.26
N ASP A 33 -16.11 -17.25 6.39
CA ASP A 33 -15.81 -18.67 6.52
C ASP A 33 -14.48 -18.95 7.23
N GLU A 34 -13.93 -17.95 7.93
CA GLU A 34 -12.65 -18.00 8.64
C GLU A 34 -11.41 -18.20 7.74
N THR A 35 -11.58 -18.19 6.42
CA THR A 35 -10.44 -18.15 5.50
C THR A 35 -9.76 -16.78 5.52
N VAL A 36 -8.49 -16.76 5.11
CA VAL A 36 -7.67 -15.56 5.13
C VAL A 36 -7.84 -14.75 3.85
N ASN A 37 -8.16 -13.46 3.99
CA ASN A 37 -8.05 -12.47 2.93
C ASN A 37 -6.78 -11.62 3.12
N ILE A 38 -5.95 -11.54 2.09
CA ILE A 38 -4.73 -10.72 2.06
C ILE A 38 -4.98 -9.56 1.10
N SER A 39 -4.82 -8.33 1.59
CA SER A 39 -4.97 -7.12 0.79
C SER A 39 -3.70 -6.27 0.85
N PRO A 40 -2.98 -6.11 -0.27
CA PRO A 40 -1.86 -5.16 -0.35
C PRO A 40 -2.39 -3.73 -0.20
N ILE A 41 -1.81 -2.96 0.72
CA ILE A 41 -2.11 -1.53 0.87
C ILE A 41 -0.81 -0.73 0.97
N SER A 42 -0.84 0.48 0.41
CA SER A 42 0.27 1.44 0.49
C SER A 42 -0.10 2.71 1.26
N SER A 43 -1.34 2.80 1.76
CA SER A 43 -1.82 3.92 2.57
C SER A 43 -1.86 3.52 4.05
N SER A 44 -0.73 3.70 4.72
CA SER A 44 -0.62 3.44 6.16
C SER A 44 0.43 4.35 6.80
N TRP A 45 0.16 4.85 8.00
CA TRP A 45 1.11 5.66 8.77
C TRP A 45 0.88 5.55 10.28
N GLY A 46 1.91 5.83 11.06
CA GLY A 46 1.79 5.95 12.51
C GLY A 46 1.26 7.32 12.93
N LEU A 47 0.43 7.35 13.96
CA LEU A 47 -0.10 8.56 14.60
C LEU A 47 -0.09 8.36 16.12
N GLY A 48 1.00 8.81 16.77
CA GLY A 48 1.22 8.53 18.18
C GLY A 48 1.28 7.02 18.43
N ASP A 49 0.42 6.53 19.32
CA ASP A 49 0.32 5.11 19.67
C ASP A 49 -0.55 4.29 18.70
N TYR A 50 -1.02 4.90 17.60
CA TYR A 50 -1.92 4.27 16.64
C TYR A 50 -1.23 4.05 15.29
N ILE A 51 -1.67 3.00 14.60
CA ILE A 51 -1.47 2.87 13.15
C ILE A 51 -2.78 3.23 12.46
N VAL A 52 -2.71 4.13 11.48
CA VAL A 52 -3.84 4.51 10.65
C VAL A 52 -3.72 3.82 9.30
N LEU A 53 -4.79 3.16 8.87
CA LEU A 53 -4.88 2.41 7.61
C LEU A 53 -5.90 3.07 6.68
N GLY A 54 -5.47 3.45 5.47
CA GLY A 54 -6.35 3.93 4.42
C GLY A 54 -6.85 2.77 3.56
N LEU A 55 -8.15 2.46 3.64
CA LEU A 55 -8.78 1.37 2.92
C LEU A 55 -9.81 1.89 1.91
N GLY A 56 -9.88 1.24 0.75
CA GLY A 56 -10.93 1.50 -0.24
C GLY A 56 -12.29 0.97 0.25
N ALA A 57 -13.34 1.80 0.16
CA ALA A 57 -14.67 1.48 0.70
C ALA A 57 -15.37 0.27 0.03
N GLY A 58 -14.88 -0.20 -1.13
CA GLY A 58 -15.44 -1.36 -1.84
C GLY A 58 -14.59 -2.63 -1.76
N GLY A 59 -13.56 -2.67 -0.91
CA GLY A 59 -12.66 -3.82 -0.80
C GLY A 59 -13.12 -4.86 0.22
N LYS A 60 -12.78 -6.14 0.01
CA LYS A 60 -13.10 -7.22 0.97
C LYS A 60 -12.46 -7.00 2.35
N ALA A 61 -11.30 -6.34 2.42
CA ALA A 61 -10.66 -6.01 3.71
C ALA A 61 -11.51 -5.08 4.60
N ILE A 62 -12.19 -4.07 4.03
CA ILE A 62 -13.03 -3.18 4.84
C ILE A 62 -14.32 -3.90 5.27
N GLU A 63 -14.90 -4.72 4.41
CA GLU A 63 -16.05 -5.58 4.74
C GLU A 63 -15.71 -6.53 5.89
N ASN A 64 -14.55 -7.20 5.81
CA ASN A 64 -14.06 -8.07 6.86
C ASN A 64 -13.83 -7.32 8.18
N LEU A 65 -13.20 -6.14 8.15
CA LEU A 65 -12.93 -5.34 9.35
C LEU A 65 -14.20 -4.76 10.00
N GLN A 66 -15.23 -4.48 9.22
CA GLN A 66 -16.54 -4.05 9.74
C GLN A 66 -17.23 -5.18 10.51
N ARG A 67 -17.06 -6.42 10.06
CA ARG A 67 -17.62 -7.62 10.72
C ARG A 67 -16.74 -8.12 11.86
N HIS A 68 -15.42 -8.13 11.67
CA HIS A 68 -14.41 -8.63 12.61
C HIS A 68 -13.25 -7.61 12.70
N PRO A 69 -13.21 -6.77 13.75
CA PRO A 69 -12.31 -5.61 13.84
C PRO A 69 -10.88 -5.98 14.26
N GLU A 70 -10.35 -7.10 13.77
CA GLU A 70 -8.99 -7.57 14.02
C GLU A 70 -8.26 -7.79 12.69
N CYS A 71 -6.97 -7.51 12.67
CA CYS A 71 -6.12 -7.74 11.51
C CYS A 71 -4.65 -7.90 11.90
N VAL A 72 -3.85 -8.41 10.95
CA VAL A 72 -2.39 -8.45 11.04
C VAL A 72 -1.80 -7.56 9.95
N ILE A 73 -0.85 -6.71 10.35
CA ILE A 73 -0.05 -5.89 9.43
C ILE A 73 1.27 -6.60 9.20
N ASN A 74 1.48 -7.12 7.99
CA ASN A 74 2.73 -7.78 7.62
C ASN A 74 3.63 -6.81 6.85
N LEU A 75 4.90 -6.75 7.25
CA LEU A 75 5.94 -5.97 6.58
C LEU A 75 6.81 -6.93 5.74
N PRO A 76 6.52 -7.10 4.44
CA PRO A 76 7.27 -8.03 3.61
C PRO A 76 8.70 -7.52 3.36
N ASN A 77 9.64 -8.47 3.21
CA ASN A 77 10.99 -8.12 2.75
C ASN A 77 10.91 -7.57 1.31
N PRO A 78 11.69 -6.52 0.96
CA PRO A 78 11.76 -6.03 -0.41
C PRO A 78 12.05 -7.09 -1.47
N SER A 79 12.72 -8.20 -1.13
CA SER A 79 12.95 -9.33 -2.04
C SER A 79 11.66 -9.98 -2.55
N LEU A 80 10.55 -9.84 -1.82
CA LEU A 80 9.24 -10.41 -2.17
C LEU A 80 8.42 -9.51 -3.11
N TRP A 81 8.99 -8.40 -3.60
CA TRP A 81 8.29 -7.44 -4.46
C TRP A 81 7.64 -8.10 -5.69
N GLU A 82 8.22 -9.20 -6.19
CA GLU A 82 7.67 -9.93 -7.32
C GLU A 82 6.33 -10.59 -7.04
N MET A 83 6.09 -11.01 -5.80
CA MET A 83 4.84 -11.63 -5.40
C MET A 83 3.70 -10.61 -5.19
N LEU A 84 4.03 -9.32 -5.24
CA LEU A 84 3.08 -8.21 -5.10
C LEU A 84 2.73 -7.57 -6.45
N LYS A 85 3.35 -8.06 -7.52
CA LYS A 85 2.95 -7.76 -8.89
C LYS A 85 1.71 -8.60 -9.13
N ASP A 86 0.55 -7.97 -9.27
CA ASP A 86 -0.65 -8.37 -10.04
C ASP A 86 -1.90 -7.69 -9.46
#